data_AF-A0A1G0GTY0-F1
#
_entry.id   AF-A0A1G0GTY0-F1
#
_cell.length_a   1.000
_cell.length_b   1.000
_cell.length_c   1.000
_cell.angle_alpha   90.00
_cell.angle_beta   90.00
_cell.angle_gamma   90.00
#
_symmetry.space_group_name_H-M   'P 1'
#
loop_
_entity.id
_entity.type
_entity.pdbx_description
1 polymer ?
#
loop_
_entity_poly.entity_id
_entity_poly.type
_entity_poly.pdbx_seq_one_letter_code
_entity_poly.pdbx_strand_id
1 'polypeptide(L)'
;MANNRFPLELLPDAVQLEIEQYLSSSDKANVAMACQATLQNAKRLDQNGYADKSLGIDLIGKQALPFFNSRIHAMQKKLYQAGLYILKGRIDEALAIIDKDPDLLLQVIPAITLQKHPSCVGEKHVGRTLFQLALGAYDHELYEAIGQRIESKYGHDVKAKQFNDQFPNGVKNAKSFCAVFDSLIKTIAADTTIAFINGQNIMNDTTRAALQALTKSLAPTDGRTTGVHLDLQIIIDCIDTYEDGFDKFKNEDKKWNQRGCYWRCVFGLIESRAPYFVAMALNEKDAFFDVMEGKKKVTRSTEVLGDSDFFDSQLAVSRYIIGGGRGGVERGVGVAYLARRCGALKTFVRRTHTNIDNLSGSCSNQQTISCKK
;
A
#
# COMPACT_ATOMS: atom_id res chain seq x y z
N MET A 1 35.01 -20.97 -28.93
CA MET A 1 35.02 -19.51 -29.17
C MET A 1 35.01 -18.84 -27.81
N ALA A 2 36.01 -17.99 -27.51
CA ALA A 2 36.05 -17.29 -26.23
C ALA A 2 34.89 -16.30 -26.14
N ASN A 3 34.19 -16.29 -25.00
CA ASN A 3 33.09 -15.38 -24.69
C ASN A 3 33.67 -13.97 -24.45
N ASN A 4 34.04 -13.28 -25.53
CA ASN A 4 34.53 -11.90 -25.47
C ASN A 4 33.34 -10.95 -25.25
N ARG A 5 32.88 -10.84 -24.01
CA ARG A 5 32.01 -9.74 -23.59
C ARG A 5 32.88 -8.51 -23.45
N PHE A 6 32.81 -7.60 -24.43
CA PHE A 6 33.48 -6.31 -24.35
C PHE A 6 32.65 -5.39 -23.44
N PRO A 7 33.19 -4.86 -22.34
CA PRO A 7 32.48 -3.93 -21.48
C PRO A 7 32.20 -2.62 -22.24
N LEU A 8 30.93 -2.20 -22.27
CA LEU A 8 30.52 -0.94 -22.92
C LEU A 8 31.22 0.26 -22.28
N GLU A 9 31.58 0.15 -21.01
CA GLU A 9 32.28 1.17 -20.23
C GLU A 9 33.71 1.43 -20.71
N LEU A 10 34.29 0.54 -21.53
CA LEU A 10 35.62 0.70 -22.12
C LEU A 10 35.59 1.36 -23.50
N LEU A 11 34.41 1.64 -24.06
CA LEU A 11 34.29 2.33 -25.34
C LEU A 11 34.51 3.84 -25.16
N PRO A 12 35.11 4.54 -26.15
CA PRO A 12 35.14 5.99 -26.16
C PRO A 12 33.74 6.61 -26.17
N ASP A 13 33.56 7.75 -25.51
CA ASP A 13 32.26 8.44 -25.36
C ASP A 13 31.54 8.66 -26.70
N ALA A 14 32.28 9.00 -27.76
CA ALA A 14 31.71 9.20 -29.10
C ALA A 14 31.07 7.93 -29.67
N VAL A 15 31.65 6.76 -29.37
CA VAL A 15 31.16 5.46 -29.83
C VAL A 15 29.96 5.02 -29.00
N GLN A 16 29.94 5.29 -27.70
CA GLN A 16 28.77 5.04 -26.84
C GLN A 16 27.57 5.88 -27.30
N LEU A 17 27.79 7.17 -27.59
CA LEU A 17 26.77 8.08 -28.13
C LEU A 17 26.22 7.62 -29.48
N GLU A 18 27.08 7.09 -30.36
CA GLU A 18 26.66 6.54 -31.63
C GLU A 18 25.79 5.29 -31.44
N ILE A 19 26.18 4.37 -30.56
CA ILE A 19 25.38 3.17 -30.22
C ILE A 19 24.01 3.57 -29.67
N GLU A 20 23.96 4.60 -28.81
CA GLU A 20 22.71 5.09 -28.23
C GLU A 20 21.73 5.66 -29.27
N GLN A 21 22.19 6.15 -30.42
CA GLN A 21 21.27 6.62 -31.47
C GLN A 21 20.39 5.50 -32.03
N TYR A 22 20.85 4.25 -31.91
CA TYR A 22 20.14 3.07 -32.39
C TYR A 22 19.28 2.39 -31.32
N LEU A 23 19.27 2.89 -30.07
CA LEU A 23 18.50 2.32 -28.97
C LEU A 23 17.15 3.04 -28.77
N SER A 24 16.13 2.28 -28.40
CA SER A 24 14.86 2.84 -27.93
C SER A 24 15.03 3.50 -26.55
N SER A 25 14.13 4.42 -26.17
CA SER A 25 14.16 5.06 -24.84
C SER A 25 14.13 4.04 -23.68
N SER A 26 13.42 2.92 -23.86
CA SER A 26 13.35 1.83 -22.88
C SER A 26 14.68 1.09 -22.78
N ASP A 27 15.34 0.81 -23.91
CA ASP A 27 16.62 0.11 -23.92
C ASP A 27 17.73 0.97 -23.33
N LYS A 28 17.71 2.28 -23.57
CA LYS A 28 18.61 3.23 -22.90
C LYS A 28 18.46 3.20 -21.37
N ALA A 29 17.23 3.11 -20.86
CA ALA A 29 16.98 2.98 -19.43
C ALA A 29 17.49 1.65 -18.86
N ASN A 30 17.34 0.55 -19.59
CA ASN A 30 17.85 -0.76 -19.20
C ASN A 30 19.38 -0.82 -19.19
N VAL A 31 20.05 -0.24 -20.19
CA VAL A 31 21.52 -0.12 -20.23
C VAL A 31 22.02 0.72 -19.05
N ALA A 32 21.36 1.84 -18.73
CA ALA A 32 21.74 2.69 -17.60
C ALA A 32 21.63 1.97 -16.24
N MET A 33 20.57 1.19 -16.03
CA MET A 33 20.41 0.38 -14.81
C MET A 33 21.48 -0.71 -14.71
N ALA A 34 21.83 -1.35 -15.83
CA ALA A 34 22.89 -2.35 -15.88
C ALA A 34 24.26 -1.73 -15.54
N CYS A 35 24.62 -0.59 -16.14
CA CYS A 35 25.88 0.10 -15.86
C CYS A 35 25.96 0.62 -14.42
N GLN A 36 24.86 1.11 -13.84
CA GLN A 36 24.84 1.54 -12.43
C GLN A 36 25.07 0.36 -11.46
N ALA A 37 24.48 -0.81 -11.75
CA ALA A 37 24.72 -2.04 -10.99
C ALA A 37 26.17 -2.53 -11.14
N THR A 38 26.73 -2.46 -12.35
CA THR A 38 28.14 -2.78 -12.62
C THR A 38 29.09 -1.83 -11.87
N LEU A 39 28.78 -0.53 -11.84
CA LEU A 39 29.59 0.47 -11.14
C LEU A 39 29.54 0.30 -9.61
N GLN A 40 28.39 -0.07 -9.06
CA GLN A 40 28.24 -0.40 -7.64
C GLN A 40 28.97 -1.70 -7.27
N ASN A 41 28.93 -2.70 -8.15
CA ASN A 41 29.67 -3.95 -7.98
C ASN A 41 31.18 -3.74 -8.11
N ALA A 42 31.64 -2.89 -9.03
CA ALA A 42 33.05 -2.50 -9.15
C ALA A 42 33.56 -1.76 -7.90
N LYS A 43 32.76 -0.83 -7.35
CA LYS A 43 33.09 -0.16 -6.08
C LYS A 43 33.09 -1.10 -4.87
N ARG A 44 32.24 -2.13 -4.88
CA ARG A 44 32.26 -3.19 -3.84
C ARG A 44 33.46 -4.13 -3.97
N LEU A 45 33.92 -4.38 -5.20
CA LEU A 45 35.14 -5.16 -5.46
C LEU A 45 36.40 -4.39 -5.04
N ASP A 46 36.41 -3.07 -5.24
CA ASP A 46 37.48 -2.16 -4.78
C ASP A 46 37.58 -2.11 -3.24
N GLN A 47 36.45 -2.21 -2.53
CA GLN A 47 36.41 -2.28 -1.06
C GLN A 47 36.88 -3.62 -0.47
N ASN A 48 37.01 -4.68 -1.28
CA ASN A 48 37.42 -6.02 -0.84
C ASN A 48 38.89 -6.37 -1.15
N GLY A 49 39.73 -5.35 -1.45
CA GLY A 49 41.19 -5.51 -1.35
C GLY A 49 41.90 -6.09 -2.58
N TYR A 50 41.45 -5.80 -3.79
CA TYR A 50 42.28 -5.94 -4.99
C TYR A 50 42.90 -4.59 -5.38
N ALA A 51 43.85 -4.14 -4.57
CA ALA A 51 44.81 -3.16 -5.02
C ALA A 51 45.88 -3.90 -5.84
N ASP A 52 45.79 -3.87 -7.17
CA ASP A 52 47.02 -3.93 -7.96
C ASP A 52 46.96 -3.06 -9.22
N LYS A 53 47.73 -1.98 -9.12
CA LYS A 53 48.53 -1.29 -10.15
C LYS A 53 48.15 -1.57 -11.61
N SER A 54 47.45 -0.61 -12.17
CA SER A 54 47.63 -0.02 -13.51
C SER A 54 46.29 0.19 -14.17
N LEU A 55 45.82 1.42 -14.11
CA LEU A 55 45.02 2.10 -15.12
C LEU A 55 44.76 3.48 -14.53
N GLY A 56 45.62 4.43 -14.91
CA GLY A 56 45.45 5.84 -14.59
C GLY A 56 44.18 6.36 -15.25
N ILE A 57 43.05 6.16 -14.60
CA ILE A 57 41.75 6.73 -14.96
C ILE A 57 41.54 7.95 -14.09
N ASP A 58 42.38 8.96 -14.30
CA ASP A 58 42.21 10.31 -13.74
C ASP A 58 41.59 11.27 -14.77
N LEU A 59 40.96 10.73 -15.82
CA LEU A 59 40.52 11.48 -17.00
C LEU A 59 39.09 11.18 -17.48
N ILE A 60 38.21 10.59 -16.67
CA ILE A 60 36.76 10.66 -16.95
C ILE A 60 36.24 11.96 -16.35
N GLY A 61 36.35 13.01 -17.18
CA GLY A 61 35.96 14.37 -16.87
C GLY A 61 34.56 14.47 -16.27
N LYS A 62 34.48 15.29 -15.23
CA LYS A 62 33.27 15.75 -14.51
C LYS A 62 32.21 16.44 -15.39
N GLN A 63 32.26 16.32 -16.72
CA GLN A 63 31.43 17.10 -17.64
C GLN A 63 30.46 16.27 -18.50
N ALA A 64 30.63 14.94 -18.63
CA ALA A 64 29.66 14.09 -19.34
C ALA A 64 28.52 13.53 -18.44
N LEU A 65 28.69 13.60 -17.11
CA LEU A 65 27.74 13.07 -16.11
C LEU A 65 26.54 13.97 -15.70
N PRO A 66 26.49 15.31 -15.85
CA PRO A 66 25.42 16.11 -15.23
C PRO A 66 24.07 16.04 -15.98
N PHE A 67 24.05 15.86 -17.30
CA PHE A 67 22.80 15.81 -18.08
C PHE A 67 22.06 14.48 -18.00
N PHE A 68 22.79 13.36 -18.05
CA PHE A 68 22.23 12.02 -17.86
C PHE A 68 21.69 11.85 -16.44
N ASN A 69 22.44 12.31 -15.44
CA ASN A 69 22.03 12.21 -14.04
C ASN A 69 20.84 13.15 -13.75
N SER A 70 20.78 14.36 -14.31
CA SER A 70 19.64 15.28 -14.09
C SER A 70 18.33 14.79 -14.71
N ARG A 71 18.34 14.18 -15.91
CA ARG A 71 17.14 13.58 -16.51
C ARG A 71 16.68 12.32 -15.78
N ILE A 72 17.60 11.43 -15.42
CA ILE A 72 17.28 10.23 -14.62
C ILE A 72 16.75 10.64 -13.25
N HIS A 73 17.39 11.61 -12.58
CA HIS A 73 16.91 12.15 -11.31
C HIS A 73 15.55 12.84 -11.44
N ALA A 74 15.30 13.59 -12.53
CA ALA A 74 14.01 14.21 -12.77
C ALA A 74 12.91 13.17 -12.99
N MET A 75 13.18 12.11 -13.78
CA MET A 75 12.27 11.00 -13.99
C MET A 75 12.01 10.24 -12.68
N GLN A 76 13.04 9.90 -11.91
CA GLN A 76 12.92 9.26 -10.60
C GLN A 76 12.13 10.12 -9.61
N LYS A 77 12.36 11.44 -9.60
CA LYS A 77 11.61 12.39 -8.76
C LYS A 77 10.14 12.40 -9.13
N LYS A 78 9.81 12.49 -10.43
CA LYS A 78 8.42 12.41 -10.91
C LYS A 78 7.78 11.06 -10.58
N LEU A 79 8.51 9.97 -10.80
CA LEU A 79 8.05 8.60 -10.52
C LEU A 79 7.73 8.44 -9.03
N TYR A 80 8.63 8.88 -8.15
CA TYR A 80 8.43 8.84 -6.71
C TYR A 80 7.27 9.73 -6.27
N GLN A 81 7.16 10.93 -6.84
CA GLN A 81 6.08 11.86 -6.55
C GLN A 81 4.72 11.31 -6.99
N ALA A 82 4.62 10.76 -8.19
CA ALA A 82 3.42 10.07 -8.68
C ALA A 82 3.08 8.87 -7.79
N GLY A 83 4.07 8.07 -7.41
CA GLY A 83 3.90 6.95 -6.48
C GLY A 83 3.37 7.39 -5.11
N LEU A 84 3.89 8.50 -4.55
CA LEU A 84 3.38 9.07 -3.29
C LEU A 84 1.94 9.56 -3.44
N TYR A 85 1.62 10.24 -4.54
CA TYR A 85 0.26 10.70 -4.79
C TYR A 85 -0.71 9.53 -4.94
N ILE A 86 -0.34 8.47 -5.66
CA ILE A 86 -1.12 7.23 -5.74
C ILE A 86 -1.35 6.64 -4.36
N LEU A 87 -0.29 6.48 -3.57
CA LEU A 87 -0.38 5.93 -2.23
C LEU A 87 -1.19 6.80 -1.26
N LYS A 88 -1.27 8.11 -1.49
CA LYS A 88 -2.13 9.05 -0.76
C LYS A 88 -3.53 9.22 -1.39
N GLY A 89 -3.83 8.45 -2.43
CA GLY A 89 -5.09 8.54 -3.18
C GLY A 89 -5.29 9.86 -3.94
N ARG A 90 -4.25 10.68 -4.16
CA ARG A 90 -4.25 11.96 -4.90
C ARG A 90 -4.28 11.74 -6.43
N ILE A 91 -5.44 11.30 -6.94
CA ILE A 91 -5.67 10.90 -8.34
C ILE A 91 -5.29 12.01 -9.32
N ASP A 92 -5.86 13.21 -9.20
CA ASP A 92 -5.65 14.28 -10.20
C ASP A 92 -4.18 14.67 -10.31
N GLU A 93 -3.49 14.79 -9.17
CA GLU A 93 -2.06 15.12 -9.15
C GLU A 93 -1.19 13.98 -9.69
N ALA A 94 -1.56 12.72 -9.41
CA ALA A 94 -0.88 11.55 -9.97
C ALA A 94 -1.06 11.48 -11.49
N LEU A 95 -2.30 11.62 -11.97
CA LEU A 95 -2.64 11.55 -13.39
C LEU A 95 -2.00 12.71 -14.17
N ALA A 96 -1.94 13.92 -13.61
CA ALA A 96 -1.26 15.05 -14.24
C ALA A 96 0.24 14.80 -14.48
N ILE A 97 0.92 14.08 -13.57
CA ILE A 97 2.32 13.68 -13.76
C ILE A 97 2.43 12.59 -14.83
N ILE A 98 1.54 11.58 -14.78
CA ILE A 98 1.52 10.46 -15.72
C ILE A 98 1.22 10.94 -17.15
N ASP A 99 0.24 11.82 -17.33
CA ASP A 99 -0.17 12.32 -18.65
C ASP A 99 0.93 13.16 -19.30
N LYS A 100 1.73 13.85 -18.49
CA LYS A 100 2.91 14.59 -18.97
C LYS A 100 4.07 13.68 -19.36
N ASP A 101 4.15 12.48 -18.78
CA ASP A 101 5.28 11.56 -18.94
C ASP A 101 4.82 10.09 -18.82
N PRO A 102 4.14 9.53 -19.84
CA PRO A 102 3.50 8.22 -19.69
C PRO A 102 4.49 7.05 -19.60
N ASP A 103 5.76 7.26 -19.95
CA ASP A 103 6.81 6.24 -19.83
C ASP A 103 7.10 5.84 -18.37
N LEU A 104 6.68 6.68 -17.41
CA LEU A 104 6.66 6.35 -15.99
C LEU A 104 5.84 5.10 -15.66
N LEU A 105 4.86 4.73 -16.48
CA LEU A 105 3.97 3.57 -16.28
C LEU A 105 4.69 2.22 -16.38
N LEU A 106 5.84 2.17 -17.07
CA LEU A 106 6.67 0.98 -17.18
C LEU A 106 7.78 0.92 -16.12
N GLN A 107 8.05 2.04 -15.45
CA GLN A 107 9.15 2.14 -14.51
C GLN A 107 8.80 1.51 -13.16
N VAL A 108 9.79 0.85 -12.59
CA VAL A 108 9.71 0.24 -11.27
C VAL A 108 10.32 1.18 -10.24
N ILE A 109 9.53 1.52 -9.22
CA ILE A 109 10.01 2.26 -8.05
C ILE A 109 10.82 1.29 -7.17
N PRO A 110 12.13 1.54 -6.96
CA PRO A 110 12.96 0.64 -6.17
C PRO A 110 12.47 0.54 -4.73
N ALA A 111 12.16 1.68 -4.12
CA ALA A 111 11.52 1.73 -2.80
C ALA A 111 10.77 3.05 -2.63
N ILE A 112 9.63 2.99 -1.95
CA ILE A 112 8.87 4.14 -1.48
C ILE A 112 8.35 3.83 -0.08
N THR A 113 8.54 4.79 0.83
CA THR A 113 8.06 4.66 2.20
C THR A 113 7.00 5.73 2.44
N LEU A 114 5.76 5.30 2.71
CA LEU A 114 4.69 6.18 3.15
C LEU A 114 4.70 6.26 4.67
N GLN A 115 5.16 7.38 5.22
CA GLN A 115 4.98 7.67 6.65
C GLN A 115 3.55 8.16 6.88
N LYS A 116 2.82 7.38 7.68
CA LYS A 116 1.45 7.67 8.10
C LYS A 116 1.39 8.51 9.37
N HIS A 117 2.26 8.20 10.34
CA HIS A 117 2.38 8.91 11.62
C HIS A 117 3.85 8.91 12.07
N PRO A 118 4.36 9.97 12.75
CA PRO A 118 5.75 10.05 13.21
C PRO A 118 6.20 8.91 14.16
N SER A 119 5.26 8.35 14.94
CA SER A 119 5.52 7.24 15.88
C SER A 119 5.50 5.86 15.23
N CYS A 120 5.17 5.74 13.94
CA CYS A 120 4.99 4.47 13.25
C CYS A 120 6.09 4.22 12.22
N VAL A 121 6.50 2.95 12.09
CA VAL A 121 7.33 2.52 10.96
C VAL A 121 6.46 2.63 9.69
N GLY A 122 6.82 3.53 8.78
CA GLY A 122 6.06 3.79 7.56
C GLY A 122 5.90 2.55 6.67
N GLU A 123 4.92 2.57 5.79
CA GLU A 123 4.67 1.48 4.83
C GLU A 123 5.72 1.49 3.75
N LYS A 124 6.50 0.41 3.66
CA LYS A 124 7.58 0.29 2.70
C LYS A 124 7.14 -0.57 1.52
N HIS A 125 7.06 0.05 0.34
CA HIS A 125 6.77 -0.63 -0.92
C HIS A 125 8.08 -0.73 -1.71
N VAL A 126 8.37 -1.89 -2.27
CA VAL A 126 9.62 -2.16 -2.99
C VAL A 126 9.31 -2.85 -4.30
N GLY A 127 9.94 -2.38 -5.38
CA GLY A 127 9.82 -3.01 -6.69
C GLY A 127 8.41 -2.94 -7.26
N ARG A 128 7.81 -1.74 -7.31
CA ARG A 128 6.43 -1.56 -7.77
C ARG A 128 6.33 -0.53 -8.89
N THR A 129 5.49 -0.81 -9.88
CA THR A 129 5.04 0.20 -10.85
C THR A 129 3.93 1.08 -10.26
N LEU A 130 3.61 2.18 -10.93
CA LEU A 130 2.49 3.05 -10.54
C LEU A 130 1.15 2.30 -10.52
N PHE A 131 0.91 1.41 -11.48
CA PHE A 131 -0.30 0.58 -11.51
C PHE A 131 -0.36 -0.40 -10.34
N GLN A 132 0.76 -1.04 -10.00
CA GLN A 132 0.83 -1.97 -8.87
C GLN A 132 0.64 -1.26 -7.52
N LEU A 133 1.12 -0.03 -7.37
CA LEU A 133 0.83 0.80 -6.19
C LEU A 133 -0.67 1.11 -6.08
N ALA A 134 -1.32 1.46 -7.20
CA ALA A 134 -2.75 1.75 -7.23
C ALA A 134 -3.60 0.52 -6.91
N LEU A 135 -3.23 -0.65 -7.45
CA LEU A 135 -3.86 -1.94 -7.11
C LEU A 135 -3.74 -2.25 -5.61
N GLY A 136 -2.54 -2.08 -5.04
CA GLY A 136 -2.30 -2.31 -3.61
C GLY A 136 -3.08 -1.36 -2.68
N ALA A 137 -3.41 -0.15 -3.17
CA ALA A 137 -4.19 0.84 -2.44
C ALA A 137 -5.71 0.63 -2.47
N TYR A 138 -6.22 -0.31 -3.29
CA TYR A 138 -7.66 -0.53 -3.53
C TYR A 138 -8.44 0.66 -4.12
N ASP A 139 -7.75 1.61 -4.73
CA ASP A 139 -8.40 2.76 -5.36
C ASP A 139 -8.84 2.38 -6.78
N HIS A 140 -10.09 1.93 -6.91
CA HIS A 140 -10.67 1.46 -8.17
C HIS A 140 -10.61 2.48 -9.29
N GLU A 141 -10.94 3.73 -8.98
CA GLU A 141 -10.92 4.81 -9.98
C GLU A 141 -9.49 5.03 -10.49
N LEU A 142 -8.52 5.02 -9.58
CA LEU A 142 -7.13 5.25 -9.93
C LEU A 142 -6.50 4.11 -10.72
N TYR A 143 -6.67 2.85 -10.28
CA TYR A 143 -6.05 1.74 -11.01
C TYR A 143 -6.70 1.52 -12.38
N GLU A 144 -8.00 1.78 -12.54
CA GLU A 144 -8.65 1.75 -13.86
C GLU A 144 -8.11 2.86 -14.76
N ALA A 145 -8.02 4.09 -14.25
CA ALA A 145 -7.50 5.22 -15.01
C ALA A 145 -6.03 5.01 -15.46
N ILE A 146 -5.20 4.42 -14.59
CA ILE A 146 -3.82 4.06 -14.92
C ILE A 146 -3.79 2.87 -15.89
N GLY A 147 -4.60 1.83 -15.64
CA GLY A 147 -4.69 0.64 -16.47
C GLY A 147 -5.10 0.96 -17.92
N GLN A 148 -6.08 1.84 -18.10
CA GLN A 148 -6.52 2.32 -19.43
C GLN A 148 -5.39 3.03 -20.18
N ARG A 149 -4.55 3.81 -19.48
CA ARG A 149 -3.39 4.48 -20.09
C ARG A 149 -2.32 3.49 -20.51
N ILE A 150 -2.06 2.46 -19.70
CA ILE A 150 -1.16 1.36 -20.07
C ILE A 150 -1.68 0.66 -21.32
N GLU A 151 -2.97 0.30 -21.32
CA GLU A 151 -3.60 -0.42 -22.42
C GLU A 151 -3.60 0.40 -23.72
N SER A 152 -3.90 1.69 -23.65
CA SER A 152 -3.93 2.60 -24.80
C SER A 152 -2.54 2.82 -25.42
N LYS A 153 -1.47 2.84 -24.61
CA LYS A 153 -0.11 3.16 -25.07
C LYS A 153 0.76 1.93 -25.34
N TYR A 154 0.65 0.90 -24.51
CA TYR A 154 1.52 -0.28 -24.51
C TYR A 154 0.78 -1.60 -24.72
N GLY A 155 -0.55 -1.57 -24.76
CA GLY A 155 -1.38 -2.75 -24.98
C GLY A 155 -1.78 -3.49 -23.70
N HIS A 156 -2.83 -4.30 -23.85
CA HIS A 156 -3.43 -5.08 -22.76
C HIS A 156 -2.44 -6.05 -22.10
N ASP A 157 -1.56 -6.68 -22.88
CA ASP A 157 -0.60 -7.67 -22.36
C ASP A 157 0.35 -7.08 -21.31
N VAL A 158 0.73 -5.81 -21.47
CA VAL A 158 1.57 -5.11 -20.49
C VAL A 158 0.81 -4.86 -19.19
N LYS A 159 -0.46 -4.44 -19.27
CA LYS A 159 -1.34 -4.27 -18.11
C LYS A 159 -1.56 -5.61 -17.39
N ALA A 160 -1.89 -6.66 -18.14
CA ALA A 160 -2.10 -8.00 -17.61
C ALA A 160 -0.82 -8.56 -16.95
N LYS A 161 0.35 -8.33 -17.56
CA LYS A 161 1.64 -8.70 -16.96
C LYS A 161 1.85 -8.00 -15.62
N GLN A 162 1.70 -6.67 -15.56
CA GLN A 162 1.88 -5.94 -14.30
C GLN A 162 0.89 -6.39 -13.20
N PHE A 163 -0.34 -6.74 -13.59
CA PHE A 163 -1.33 -7.32 -12.67
C PHE A 163 -0.90 -8.70 -12.16
N ASN A 164 -0.52 -9.62 -13.06
CA ASN A 164 -0.10 -10.98 -12.70
C ASN A 164 1.21 -10.99 -11.89
N ASP A 165 2.12 -10.05 -12.15
CA ASP A 165 3.34 -9.87 -11.37
C ASP A 165 3.02 -9.44 -9.91
N GLN A 166 1.92 -8.72 -9.69
CA GLN A 166 1.44 -8.36 -8.35
C GLN A 166 0.69 -9.51 -7.67
N PHE A 167 -0.05 -10.32 -8.44
CA PHE A 167 -0.90 -11.41 -7.98
C PHE A 167 -0.57 -12.75 -8.66
N PRO A 168 0.65 -13.30 -8.45
CA PRO A 168 1.10 -14.49 -9.18
C PRO A 168 0.26 -15.75 -8.90
N ASN A 169 -0.41 -15.79 -7.74
CA ASN A 169 -1.29 -16.89 -7.32
C ASN A 169 -2.78 -16.50 -7.38
N GLY A 170 -3.11 -15.43 -8.09
CA GLY A 170 -4.45 -14.83 -8.08
C GLY A 170 -4.69 -13.94 -6.86
N VAL A 171 -5.87 -13.30 -6.86
CA VAL A 171 -6.28 -12.27 -5.89
C VAL A 171 -6.78 -12.87 -4.58
N LYS A 172 -7.27 -14.11 -4.60
CA LYS A 172 -7.96 -14.73 -3.47
C LYS A 172 -7.03 -14.96 -2.29
N ASN A 173 -7.32 -14.33 -1.16
CA ASN A 173 -6.66 -14.59 0.11
C ASN A 173 -7.37 -15.74 0.87
N ALA A 174 -6.56 -16.67 1.40
CA ALA A 174 -7.01 -17.95 1.95
C ALA A 174 -7.15 -17.98 3.49
N LYS A 175 -6.89 -16.87 4.21
CA LYS A 175 -6.79 -16.91 5.67
C LYS A 175 -7.89 -16.07 6.34
N SER A 176 -8.94 -16.76 6.79
CA SER A 176 -9.93 -16.17 7.69
C SER A 176 -9.31 -15.88 9.07
N PHE A 177 -9.73 -14.76 9.66
CA PHE A 177 -9.35 -14.34 11.01
C PHE A 177 -10.46 -14.59 12.05
N CYS A 178 -11.60 -15.20 11.68
CA CYS A 178 -12.72 -15.42 12.60
C CYS A 178 -12.30 -16.11 13.91
N ALA A 179 -11.47 -17.16 13.85
CA ALA A 179 -10.98 -17.84 15.05
C ALA A 179 -10.10 -16.95 15.94
N VAL A 180 -9.30 -16.06 15.33
CA VAL A 180 -8.47 -15.09 16.05
C VAL A 180 -9.36 -14.06 16.76
N PHE A 181 -10.36 -13.55 16.06
CA PHE A 181 -11.31 -12.59 16.63
C PHE A 181 -12.21 -13.19 17.71
N ASP A 182 -12.64 -14.44 17.57
CA ASP A 182 -13.45 -15.11 18.59
C ASP A 182 -12.66 -15.28 19.88
N SER A 183 -11.38 -15.66 19.76
CA SER A 183 -10.46 -15.72 20.91
C SER A 183 -10.28 -14.34 21.55
N LEU A 184 -10.11 -13.27 20.76
CA LEU A 184 -9.97 -11.92 21.28
C LEU A 184 -11.22 -11.45 22.01
N ILE A 185 -12.42 -11.73 21.48
CA ILE A 185 -13.68 -11.40 22.14
C ILE A 185 -13.76 -12.06 23.51
N LYS A 186 -13.45 -13.36 23.61
CA LYS A 186 -13.44 -14.09 24.88
C LYS A 186 -12.46 -13.46 25.88
N THR A 187 -11.23 -13.15 25.44
CA THR A 187 -10.21 -12.51 26.29
C THR A 187 -10.66 -11.13 26.77
N ILE A 188 -11.15 -10.28 25.87
CA ILE A 188 -11.59 -8.92 26.19
C ILE A 188 -12.82 -8.95 27.10
N ALA A 189 -13.77 -9.86 26.86
CA ALA A 189 -14.96 -10.02 27.69
C ALA A 189 -14.63 -10.46 29.13
N ALA A 190 -13.58 -11.27 29.30
CA ALA A 190 -13.12 -11.73 30.62
C ALA A 190 -12.31 -10.66 31.39
N ASP A 191 -11.83 -9.60 30.71
CA ASP A 191 -10.99 -8.59 31.34
C ASP A 191 -11.83 -7.51 32.03
N THR A 192 -11.89 -7.61 33.36
CA THR A 192 -12.60 -6.67 34.24
C THR A 192 -11.83 -5.39 34.54
N THR A 193 -10.56 -5.30 34.12
CA THR A 193 -9.69 -4.12 34.32
C THR A 193 -9.82 -3.10 33.20
N ILE A 194 -10.56 -3.44 32.13
CA ILE A 194 -10.71 -2.57 30.98
C ILE A 194 -11.40 -1.27 31.36
N ALA A 195 -10.69 -0.17 31.13
CA ALA A 195 -11.18 1.19 31.27
C ALA A 195 -10.54 2.09 30.21
N PHE A 196 -11.19 3.21 29.90
CA PHE A 196 -10.62 4.24 29.04
C PHE A 196 -10.46 5.51 29.87
N ILE A 197 -9.22 5.90 30.16
CA ILE A 197 -8.91 7.01 31.07
C ILE A 197 -7.85 7.86 30.38
N ASN A 198 -8.09 9.18 30.29
CA ASN A 198 -7.15 10.14 29.72
C ASN A 198 -6.62 9.77 28.32
N GLY A 199 -7.50 9.23 27.46
CA GLY A 199 -7.11 8.84 26.10
C GLY A 199 -6.40 7.49 26.00
N GLN A 200 -6.30 6.71 27.08
CA GLN A 200 -5.59 5.44 27.12
C GLN A 200 -6.51 4.28 27.49
N ASN A 201 -6.35 3.13 26.81
CA ASN A 201 -7.01 1.89 27.23
C ASN A 201 -6.17 1.22 28.35
N ILE A 202 -6.74 1.17 29.55
CA ILE A 202 -6.26 0.32 30.64
C ILE A 202 -6.77 -1.10 30.38
N MET A 203 -5.91 -2.11 30.57
CA MET A 203 -6.24 -3.53 30.38
C MET A 203 -5.19 -4.39 31.06
N ASN A 204 -5.51 -5.67 31.32
CA ASN A 204 -4.59 -6.61 31.93
C ASN A 204 -3.55 -7.14 30.93
N ASP A 205 -2.55 -7.87 31.43
CA ASP A 205 -1.45 -8.39 30.62
C ASP A 205 -1.92 -9.44 29.60
N THR A 206 -2.95 -10.22 29.93
CA THR A 206 -3.51 -11.23 29.03
C THR A 206 -4.16 -10.58 27.81
N THR A 207 -4.99 -9.56 28.00
CA THR A 207 -5.59 -8.77 26.91
C THR A 207 -4.52 -8.06 26.10
N ARG A 208 -3.52 -7.48 26.76
CA ARG A 208 -2.40 -6.82 26.08
C ARG A 208 -1.61 -7.80 25.21
N ALA A 209 -1.29 -8.98 25.72
CA ALA A 209 -0.59 -10.02 24.98
C ALA A 209 -1.40 -10.52 23.77
N ALA A 210 -2.72 -10.68 23.91
CA ALA A 210 -3.60 -11.07 22.82
C ALA A 210 -3.64 -10.00 21.70
N LEU A 211 -3.73 -8.72 22.05
CA LEU A 211 -3.65 -7.62 21.07
C LEU A 211 -2.27 -7.54 20.41
N GLN A 212 -1.19 -7.75 21.15
CA GLN A 212 0.17 -7.82 20.58
C GLN A 212 0.32 -8.99 19.60
N ALA A 213 -0.30 -10.14 19.89
CA ALA A 213 -0.32 -11.28 18.98
C ALA A 213 -1.07 -10.94 17.68
N LEU A 214 -2.21 -10.24 17.77
CA LEU A 214 -2.91 -9.72 16.59
C LEU A 214 -2.00 -8.77 15.79
N THR A 215 -1.35 -7.80 16.43
CA THR A 215 -0.42 -6.85 15.78
C THR A 215 0.68 -7.56 14.99
N LYS A 216 1.24 -8.65 15.55
CA LYS A 216 2.24 -9.47 14.87
C LYS A 216 1.63 -10.24 13.69
N SER A 217 0.42 -10.78 13.85
CA SER A 217 -0.26 -11.53 12.78
C SER A 217 -0.65 -10.67 11.57
N LEU A 218 -0.83 -9.36 11.77
CA LEU A 218 -1.11 -8.38 10.72
C LEU A 218 0.15 -7.79 10.07
N ALA A 219 1.34 -8.07 10.61
CA ALA A 219 2.59 -7.55 10.06
C ALA A 219 3.00 -8.31 8.79
N PRO A 220 3.50 -7.61 7.75
CA PRO A 220 4.12 -8.27 6.62
C PRO A 220 5.32 -9.10 7.08
N THR A 221 5.47 -10.31 6.53
CA THR A 221 6.53 -11.25 6.92
C THR A 221 7.93 -10.77 6.57
N ASP A 222 8.08 -9.93 5.54
CA ASP A 222 9.36 -9.40 5.04
C ASP A 222 9.55 -7.90 5.34
N GLY A 223 8.63 -7.30 6.12
CA GLY A 223 8.63 -5.87 6.43
C GLY A 223 8.32 -4.95 5.25
N ARG A 224 7.79 -5.49 4.14
CA ARG A 224 7.42 -4.72 2.95
C ARG A 224 6.01 -5.09 2.51
N THR A 225 5.34 -4.16 1.85
CA THR A 225 3.98 -4.39 1.37
C THR A 225 4.00 -4.98 -0.04
N THR A 226 3.38 -6.15 -0.21
CA THR A 226 3.27 -6.88 -1.50
C THR A 226 1.82 -7.31 -1.73
N GLY A 227 1.39 -7.48 -2.99
CA GLY A 227 0.00 -7.79 -3.30
C GLY A 227 -0.96 -6.67 -2.88
N VAL A 228 -2.15 -7.04 -2.39
CA VAL A 228 -3.02 -6.10 -1.69
C VAL A 228 -2.47 -5.82 -0.29
N HIS A 229 -2.42 -4.55 0.12
CA HIS A 229 -1.70 -4.12 1.32
C HIS A 229 -2.32 -4.62 2.64
N LEU A 230 -3.63 -4.86 2.62
CA LEU A 230 -4.41 -5.46 3.70
C LEU A 230 -5.53 -6.26 3.04
N ASP A 231 -5.72 -7.52 3.41
CA ASP A 231 -6.91 -8.27 2.99
C ASP A 231 -8.15 -7.66 3.64
N LEU A 232 -9.02 -7.01 2.86
CA LEU A 232 -10.20 -6.36 3.42
C LEU A 232 -11.23 -7.35 3.97
N GLN A 233 -11.13 -8.65 3.65
CA GLN A 233 -11.94 -9.69 4.28
C GLN A 233 -11.80 -9.69 5.80
N ILE A 234 -10.64 -9.28 6.33
CA ILE A 234 -10.43 -9.17 7.76
C ILE A 234 -11.40 -8.20 8.45
N ILE A 235 -11.88 -7.18 7.74
CA ILE A 235 -12.87 -6.23 8.25
C ILE A 235 -14.22 -6.94 8.42
N ILE A 236 -14.62 -7.76 7.44
CA ILE A 236 -15.85 -8.56 7.50
C ILE A 236 -15.73 -9.57 8.65
N ASP A 237 -14.64 -10.33 8.72
CA ASP A 237 -14.41 -11.30 9.78
C ASP A 237 -14.44 -10.65 11.18
N CYS A 238 -13.87 -9.45 11.34
CA CYS A 238 -13.90 -8.69 12.58
C CYS A 238 -15.33 -8.30 12.98
N ILE A 239 -16.12 -7.78 12.03
CA ILE A 239 -17.50 -7.35 12.28
C ILE A 239 -18.41 -8.56 12.56
N ASP A 240 -18.36 -9.60 11.72
CA ASP A 240 -19.19 -10.80 11.86
C ASP A 240 -18.91 -11.49 13.20
N THR A 241 -17.64 -11.66 13.55
CA THR A 241 -17.27 -12.28 14.83
C THR A 241 -17.70 -11.44 16.03
N TYR A 242 -17.67 -10.10 15.91
CA TYR A 242 -18.21 -9.20 16.94
C TYR A 242 -19.73 -9.34 17.10
N GLU A 243 -20.47 -9.42 16.00
CA GLU A 243 -21.92 -9.59 15.99
C GLU A 243 -22.31 -10.94 16.64
N ASP A 244 -21.64 -12.04 16.26
CA ASP A 244 -21.84 -13.37 16.84
C ASP A 244 -21.43 -13.44 18.32
N GLY A 245 -20.34 -12.76 18.66
CA GLY A 245 -19.78 -12.69 20.00
C GLY A 245 -20.43 -11.65 20.91
N PHE A 246 -21.41 -10.88 20.41
CA PHE A 246 -21.99 -9.73 21.12
C PHE A 246 -22.48 -10.08 22.52
N ASP A 247 -23.06 -11.27 22.65
CA ASP A 247 -23.66 -11.78 23.87
C ASP A 247 -22.63 -12.12 24.96
N LYS A 248 -21.37 -12.35 24.58
CA LYS A 248 -20.29 -12.59 25.54
C LYS A 248 -19.96 -11.35 26.38
N PHE A 249 -20.33 -10.17 25.89
CA PHE A 249 -20.19 -8.90 26.61
C PHE A 249 -21.40 -8.56 27.50
N LYS A 250 -22.34 -9.49 27.76
CA LYS A 250 -23.65 -9.20 28.41
C LYS A 250 -23.70 -9.22 29.95
N ASN A 251 -22.61 -9.22 30.74
CA ASN A 251 -22.68 -9.17 32.23
C ASN A 251 -22.23 -7.82 32.85
N GLU A 252 -23.16 -7.17 33.60
CA GLU A 252 -23.22 -5.85 34.31
C GLU A 252 -22.36 -4.62 33.88
N ASP A 253 -22.80 -3.39 34.25
CA ASP A 253 -22.41 -2.01 33.86
C ASP A 253 -20.97 -1.70 33.38
N LYS A 254 -19.98 -2.56 33.64
CA LYS A 254 -18.65 -2.54 33.04
C LYS A 254 -18.63 -2.84 31.52
N LYS A 255 -19.70 -3.47 30.96
CA LYS A 255 -19.84 -3.93 29.54
C LYS A 255 -19.41 -2.94 28.46
N TRP A 256 -19.68 -1.64 28.67
CA TRP A 256 -19.42 -0.63 27.65
C TRP A 256 -17.93 -0.41 27.45
N ASN A 257 -17.11 -0.64 28.48
CA ASN A 257 -15.66 -0.53 28.38
C ASN A 257 -15.07 -1.67 27.56
N GLN A 258 -15.48 -2.93 27.75
CA GLN A 258 -15.01 -4.06 26.93
C GLN A 258 -15.45 -3.91 25.48
N ARG A 259 -16.71 -3.53 25.24
CA ARG A 259 -17.23 -3.28 23.88
C ARG A 259 -16.49 -2.16 23.20
N GLY A 260 -16.31 -1.04 23.91
CA GLY A 260 -15.51 0.08 23.44
C GLY A 260 -14.08 -0.35 23.14
N CYS A 261 -13.45 -1.16 24.00
CA CYS A 261 -12.11 -1.68 23.82
C CYS A 261 -11.99 -2.55 22.57
N TYR A 262 -12.95 -3.42 22.26
CA TYR A 262 -12.91 -4.21 21.03
C TYR A 262 -12.81 -3.30 19.79
N TRP A 263 -13.74 -2.34 19.65
CA TRP A 263 -13.70 -1.42 18.51
C TRP A 263 -12.48 -0.49 18.53
N ARG A 264 -12.08 0.01 19.70
CA ARG A 264 -10.93 0.91 19.83
C ARG A 264 -9.60 0.22 19.53
N CYS A 265 -9.41 -0.99 20.05
CA CYS A 265 -8.14 -1.71 20.01
C CYS A 265 -8.05 -2.67 18.82
N VAL A 266 -9.08 -3.47 18.56
CA VAL A 266 -9.06 -4.47 17.48
C VAL A 266 -9.33 -3.79 16.14
N PHE A 267 -10.46 -3.10 16.01
CA PHE A 267 -10.79 -2.42 14.76
C PHE A 267 -9.83 -1.26 14.48
N GLY A 268 -9.49 -0.46 15.49
CA GLY A 268 -8.47 0.60 15.35
C GLY A 268 -7.09 0.09 14.89
N LEU A 269 -6.69 -1.12 15.29
CA LEU A 269 -5.47 -1.74 14.80
C LEU A 269 -5.59 -2.14 13.32
N ILE A 270 -6.73 -2.69 12.89
CA ILE A 270 -7.00 -3.00 11.48
C ILE A 270 -6.97 -1.71 10.65
N GLU A 271 -7.64 -0.65 11.11
CA GLU A 271 -7.64 0.67 10.46
C GLU A 271 -6.22 1.25 10.30
N SER A 272 -5.36 1.08 11.30
CA SER A 272 -3.98 1.57 11.24
C SER A 272 -3.15 0.92 10.13
N ARG A 273 -3.53 -0.31 9.73
CA ARG A 273 -2.88 -1.10 8.67
C ARG A 273 -3.58 -0.99 7.32
N ALA A 274 -4.76 -0.34 7.25
CA ALA A 274 -5.48 -0.18 6.00
C ALA A 274 -4.75 0.80 5.05
N PRO A 275 -4.68 0.54 3.73
CA PRO A 275 -4.11 1.50 2.79
C PRO A 275 -4.79 2.87 2.87
N TYR A 276 -4.08 3.94 2.50
CA TYR A 276 -4.51 5.34 2.65
C TYR A 276 -5.93 5.60 2.13
N PHE A 277 -6.23 5.11 0.92
CA PHE A 277 -7.55 5.24 0.31
C PHE A 277 -8.67 4.63 1.16
N VAL A 278 -8.47 3.40 1.65
CA VAL A 278 -9.44 2.71 2.51
C VAL A 278 -9.62 3.49 3.81
N ALA A 279 -8.53 3.91 4.45
CA ALA A 279 -8.61 4.70 5.67
C ALA A 279 -9.32 6.05 5.46
N MET A 280 -9.10 6.75 4.34
CA MET A 280 -9.85 7.96 4.01
C MET A 280 -11.35 7.67 3.92
N ALA A 281 -11.74 6.61 3.18
CA ALA A 281 -13.14 6.22 3.04
C ALA A 281 -13.78 5.95 4.42
N LEU A 282 -13.08 5.26 5.32
CA LEU A 282 -13.55 4.97 6.69
C LEU A 282 -13.77 6.25 7.52
N ASN A 283 -13.09 7.34 7.17
CA ASN A 283 -13.08 8.60 7.90
C ASN A 283 -14.02 9.66 7.32
N GLU A 284 -14.82 9.32 6.32
CA GLU A 284 -15.70 10.28 5.66
C GLU A 284 -16.84 10.74 6.57
N LYS A 285 -16.72 11.96 7.11
CA LYS A 285 -17.58 12.44 8.18
C LYS A 285 -19.01 12.71 7.74
N ASP A 286 -19.18 13.36 6.59
CA ASP A 286 -20.48 13.87 6.12
C ASP A 286 -21.08 13.01 5.00
N ALA A 287 -20.35 11.98 4.55
CA ALA A 287 -20.73 11.14 3.42
C ALA A 287 -20.44 9.65 3.63
N PHE A 288 -20.10 9.19 4.85
CA PHE A 288 -19.71 7.79 5.11
C PHE A 288 -20.58 6.76 4.38
N PHE A 289 -21.91 6.80 4.60
CA PHE A 289 -22.82 5.83 4.00
C PHE A 289 -22.84 5.94 2.48
N ASP A 290 -22.89 7.15 1.95
CA ASP A 290 -22.89 7.37 0.51
C ASP A 290 -21.57 6.89 -0.13
N VAL A 291 -20.43 7.08 0.54
CA VAL A 291 -19.12 6.62 0.08
C VAL A 291 -19.02 5.09 0.12
N MET A 292 -19.43 4.48 1.25
CA MET A 292 -19.37 3.03 1.45
C MET A 292 -20.36 2.27 0.54
N GLU A 293 -21.52 2.84 0.27
CA GLU A 293 -22.50 2.33 -0.69
C GLU A 293 -22.17 2.72 -2.13
N GLY A 294 -21.15 3.57 -2.34
CA GLY A 294 -20.70 3.95 -3.67
C GLY A 294 -21.50 5.00 -4.40
N LYS A 295 -22.42 5.66 -3.69
CA LYS A 295 -23.24 6.78 -4.17
C LYS A 295 -22.44 8.08 -4.27
N LYS A 296 -21.35 8.20 -3.50
CA LYS A 296 -20.40 9.30 -3.57
C LYS A 296 -18.97 8.79 -3.70
N LYS A 297 -18.13 9.61 -4.32
CA LYS A 297 -16.68 9.40 -4.33
C LYS A 297 -16.10 9.75 -2.97
N VAL A 298 -14.97 9.14 -2.61
CA VAL A 298 -14.17 9.56 -1.46
C VAL A 298 -13.70 10.99 -1.75
N THR A 299 -14.25 11.95 -1.02
CA THR A 299 -13.81 13.34 -1.00
C THR A 299 -12.62 13.45 -0.06
N ARG A 300 -11.47 13.87 -0.58
CA ARG A 300 -10.20 13.96 0.18
C ARG A 300 -10.20 15.12 1.19
N SER A 301 -11.31 15.39 1.85
CA SER A 301 -11.55 16.61 2.62
C SER A 301 -11.00 16.57 4.04
N THR A 302 -10.37 15.47 4.47
CA THR A 302 -9.87 15.39 5.84
C THR A 302 -8.36 15.55 5.86
N GLU A 303 -7.89 16.80 5.83
CA GLU A 303 -6.61 17.12 6.46
C GLU A 303 -6.72 16.74 7.93
N VAL A 304 -5.90 15.80 8.36
CA VAL A 304 -5.83 15.43 9.77
C VAL A 304 -5.10 16.55 10.50
N LEU A 305 -5.71 17.08 11.56
CA LEU A 305 -5.08 18.05 12.45
C LEU A 305 -3.67 17.58 12.87
N GLY A 306 -2.65 18.36 12.50
CA GLY A 306 -1.25 18.19 12.91
C GLY A 306 -0.44 17.26 12.02
N ASP A 307 -0.20 17.62 10.75
CA ASP A 307 0.75 17.07 9.75
C ASP A 307 0.86 15.54 9.59
N SER A 308 0.08 14.77 10.34
CA SER A 308 0.06 13.32 10.37
C SER A 308 -1.23 12.87 9.72
N ASP A 309 -1.12 12.39 8.48
CA ASP A 309 -2.25 11.93 7.68
C ASP A 309 -3.00 10.72 8.29
N PHE A 310 -2.54 10.15 9.41
CA PHE A 310 -3.07 8.90 9.97
C PHE A 310 -3.08 8.80 11.51
N PHE A 311 -3.87 7.82 11.98
CA PHE A 311 -4.12 7.47 13.37
C PHE A 311 -2.90 6.82 14.06
N ASP A 312 -2.62 7.22 15.29
CA ASP A 312 -1.70 6.51 16.17
C ASP A 312 -2.45 5.39 16.90
N SER A 313 -2.04 4.14 16.70
CA SER A 313 -2.53 2.98 17.47
C SER A 313 -2.42 3.15 18.99
N GLN A 314 -1.52 4.01 19.47
CA GLN A 314 -1.36 4.36 20.89
C GLN A 314 -2.47 5.27 21.41
N LEU A 315 -3.16 6.02 20.53
CA LEU A 315 -4.26 6.91 20.90
C LEU A 315 -5.59 6.19 21.08
N ALA A 316 -5.65 4.87 20.82
CA ALA A 316 -6.70 4.03 21.35
C ALA A 316 -8.15 4.46 21.01
N VAL A 317 -8.41 5.25 19.96
CA VAL A 317 -9.77 5.61 19.52
C VAL A 317 -9.93 5.50 18.01
N SER A 318 -10.51 4.39 17.55
CA SER A 318 -10.94 4.24 16.15
C SER A 318 -11.86 5.39 15.74
N ARG A 319 -11.54 6.05 14.62
CA ARG A 319 -12.34 7.17 14.11
C ARG A 319 -13.70 6.72 13.56
N TYR A 320 -13.84 5.43 13.23
CA TYR A 320 -15.12 4.77 12.99
C TYR A 320 -16.11 4.97 14.15
N ILE A 321 -15.62 5.09 15.38
CA ILE A 321 -16.43 5.34 16.59
C ILE A 321 -16.65 6.84 16.81
N ILE A 322 -15.66 7.70 16.51
CA ILE A 322 -15.69 9.15 16.79
C ILE A 322 -16.54 9.94 15.79
N GLY A 323 -16.72 9.44 14.56
CA GLY A 323 -17.49 10.13 13.52
C GLY A 323 -18.98 10.39 13.84
N GLY A 324 -19.49 9.88 14.97
CA GLY A 324 -20.83 10.15 15.47
C GLY A 324 -20.82 11.03 16.72
N GLY A 325 -20.68 12.35 16.57
CA GLY A 325 -21.05 13.30 17.62
C GLY A 325 -20.18 14.55 17.73
N ARG A 326 -20.63 15.66 17.14
CA ARG A 326 -20.34 16.98 17.73
C ARG A 326 -21.15 17.08 19.02
N GLY A 327 -20.49 16.80 20.14
CA GLY A 327 -21.10 16.86 21.47
C GLY A 327 -20.45 15.80 22.30
N GLY A 328 -19.42 16.19 23.05
CA GLY A 328 -18.63 15.31 23.90
C GLY A 328 -19.53 14.47 24.79
N VAL A 329 -19.77 13.23 24.36
CA VAL A 329 -20.22 12.19 25.24
C VAL A 329 -19.66 10.88 24.71
N GLU A 330 -18.77 10.29 25.49
CA GLU A 330 -18.38 8.88 25.46
C GLU A 330 -19.58 7.93 25.73
N ARG A 331 -20.83 8.39 25.53
CA ARG A 331 -22.05 7.60 25.67
C ARG A 331 -22.46 7.07 24.32
N GLY A 332 -22.14 5.79 24.13
CA GLY A 332 -22.93 4.87 23.34
C GLY A 332 -23.10 5.27 21.89
N VAL A 333 -22.22 4.78 21.02
CA VAL A 333 -22.61 4.50 19.64
C VAL A 333 -23.85 3.61 19.72
N GLY A 334 -25.04 4.16 19.45
CA GLY A 334 -26.28 3.41 19.51
C GLY A 334 -26.18 2.18 18.61
N VAL A 335 -26.64 1.02 19.10
CA VAL A 335 -26.52 -0.28 18.41
C VAL A 335 -27.03 -0.19 16.97
N ALA A 336 -28.11 0.56 16.71
CA ALA A 336 -28.67 0.78 15.38
C ALA A 336 -27.74 1.57 14.44
N TYR A 337 -27.00 2.56 14.97
CA TYR A 337 -26.04 3.35 14.18
C TYR A 337 -24.81 2.50 13.82
N LEU A 338 -24.33 1.71 14.78
CA LEU A 338 -23.24 0.77 14.56
C LEU A 338 -23.61 -0.30 13.52
N ALA A 339 -24.80 -0.92 13.65
CA ALA A 339 -25.28 -1.94 12.71
C ALA A 339 -25.39 -1.40 11.27
N ARG A 340 -25.90 -0.18 11.09
CA ARG A 340 -25.97 0.46 9.77
C ARG A 340 -24.58 0.72 9.20
N ARG A 341 -23.63 1.19 10.02
CA ARG A 341 -22.24 1.41 9.59
C ARG A 341 -21.54 0.10 9.23
N CYS A 342 -21.76 -0.96 10.01
CA CYS A 342 -21.25 -2.31 9.74
C CYS A 342 -21.76 -2.84 8.39
N GLY A 343 -23.06 -2.69 8.12
CA GLY A 343 -23.65 -3.07 6.84
C GLY A 343 -23.02 -2.33 5.65
N ALA A 344 -22.81 -1.01 5.78
CA ALA A 344 -22.17 -0.21 4.74
C ALA A 344 -20.71 -0.62 4.51
N LEU A 345 -19.94 -0.88 5.57
CA LEU A 345 -18.56 -1.40 5.46
C LEU A 345 -18.49 -2.74 4.73
N LYS A 346 -19.36 -3.69 5.11
CA LYS A 346 -19.45 -4.99 4.43
C LYS A 346 -19.73 -4.81 2.94
N THR A 347 -20.61 -3.86 2.58
CA THR A 347 -20.90 -3.50 1.18
C THR A 347 -19.66 -2.95 0.46
N PHE A 348 -18.93 -2.02 1.08
CA PHE A 348 -17.69 -1.45 0.53
C PHE A 348 -16.63 -2.52 0.28
N VAL A 349 -16.38 -3.40 1.25
CA VAL A 349 -15.41 -4.50 1.14
C VAL A 349 -15.80 -5.44 0.00
N ARG A 350 -17.06 -5.89 -0.04
CA ARG A 350 -17.56 -6.78 -1.10
C ARG A 350 -17.42 -6.16 -2.48
N ARG A 351 -17.78 -4.88 -2.63
CA ARG A 351 -17.62 -4.16 -3.90
C ARG A 351 -16.15 -4.07 -4.31
N THR A 352 -15.27 -3.78 -3.36
CA THR A 352 -13.82 -3.70 -3.61
C THR A 352 -13.27 -5.05 -4.09
N HIS A 353 -13.66 -6.16 -3.45
CA HIS A 353 -13.31 -7.50 -3.92
C HIS A 353 -13.85 -7.78 -5.31
N THR A 354 -15.14 -7.50 -5.57
CA THR A 354 -15.74 -7.68 -6.90
C THR A 354 -15.00 -6.91 -7.98
N ASN A 355 -14.58 -5.67 -7.72
CA ASN A 355 -13.84 -4.88 -8.70
C ASN A 355 -12.48 -5.51 -9.05
N ILE A 356 -11.75 -6.05 -8.07
CA ILE A 356 -10.47 -6.70 -8.32
C ILE A 356 -10.68 -8.07 -8.97
N ASP A 357 -11.70 -8.84 -8.58
CA ASP A 357 -12.05 -10.11 -9.22
C ASP A 357 -12.41 -9.92 -10.70
N ASN A 358 -13.17 -8.87 -11.03
CA ASN A 358 -13.49 -8.51 -12.41
C ASN A 358 -12.22 -8.19 -13.22
N LEU A 359 -11.31 -7.41 -12.63
CA LEU A 359 -10.02 -7.09 -13.25
C LEU A 359 -9.17 -8.37 -13.45
N SER A 360 -9.12 -9.24 -12.45
CA SER A 360 -8.45 -10.55 -12.55
C SER A 360 -9.01 -11.36 -13.71
N GLY A 361 -10.34 -11.46 -13.84
CA GLY A 361 -10.98 -12.14 -14.95
C GLY A 361 -10.57 -11.57 -16.31
N SER A 362 -10.51 -10.24 -16.43
CA SER A 362 -10.08 -9.59 -17.68
C SER A 362 -8.61 -9.87 -18.03
N CYS A 363 -7.71 -9.85 -17.03
CA CYS A 363 -6.29 -10.11 -17.20
C CYS A 363 -5.98 -11.61 -17.45
N SER A 364 -6.83 -12.53 -17.00
CA SER A 364 -6.62 -13.99 -17.17
C SER A 364 -7.25 -14.56 -18.46
N ASN A 365 -8.41 -14.05 -18.90
CA ASN A 365 -9.19 -14.66 -20.00
C ASN A 365 -8.57 -14.54 -21.41
N GLN A 366 -7.47 -13.79 -21.59
CA GLN A 366 -6.81 -13.66 -22.90
C GLN A 366 -5.49 -14.44 -23.03
N GLN A 367 -4.89 -14.94 -21.92
CA GLN A 367 -3.77 -15.87 -22.02
C GLN A 367 -4.16 -17.16 -22.77
N THR A 368 -5.42 -17.58 -22.67
CA THR A 368 -5.99 -18.75 -23.37
C THR A 368 -6.27 -18.52 -24.85
N ILE A 369 -6.35 -17.28 -25.32
CA ILE A 369 -6.59 -16.96 -26.75
C ILE A 369 -5.26 -16.86 -27.51
N SER A 370 -4.18 -16.45 -26.84
CA SER A 370 -2.83 -16.32 -27.42
C SER A 370 -2.14 -17.67 -27.74
N CYS A 371 -2.51 -18.76 -27.06
CA CYS A 371 -1.94 -20.11 -27.32
C CYS A 371 -2.63 -20.91 -28.44
N LYS A 372 -3.54 -20.29 -29.22
CA LYS A 372 -4.12 -20.90 -30.43
C LYS A 372 -3.76 -20.09 -31.67
N LYS A 373 -2.50 -20.17 -32.10
CA LYS A 373 -2.09 -19.92 -33.48
C LYS A 373 -1.03 -20.90 -33.92
#